data_AF-A0A838W2K7-F1
#
_entry.id   AF-A0A838W2K7-F1
#
_cell.length_a   1.000
_cell.length_b   1.000
_cell.length_c   1.000
_cell.angle_alpha   90.00
_cell.angle_beta   90.00
_cell.angle_gamma   90.00
#
_symmetry.space_group_name_H-M   'P 1'
#
loop_
_entity.id
_entity.type
_entity.pdbx_description
1 polymer ?
#
loop_
_entity_poly.entity_id
_entity_poly.type
_entity_poly.pdbx_seq_one_letter_code
_entity_poly.pdbx_strand_id
1 'polypeptide(L)'
;MSSDGNKYNRDKVKKHNKKGIILTLCIVIGIIGASFIIWFLPQGNEKNNTTNDTMMLFSNPNDTLASVNNQYTLLKDEVGNQLNSVSVTNKSNLAQIDNSVDASITQNNQLMQTLLNGNPTGSLVNEYVKLMNSLKNFSFYLSDIKNITSSPSSSDTLIKDLTAAENKWLGR
;
A
#
# COMPACT_ATOMS: atom_id res chain seq x y z
N MET A 1 50.72 -18.28 48.06
CA MET A 1 51.01 -17.70 46.74
C MET A 1 50.50 -18.66 45.67
N SER A 2 50.00 -18.10 44.55
CA SER A 2 49.24 -18.73 43.45
C SER A 2 47.77 -18.97 43.80
N SER A 3 46.80 -18.09 43.46
CA SER A 3 46.41 -17.50 42.16
C SER A 3 45.98 -18.57 41.15
N ASP A 4 44.67 -18.77 41.02
CA ASP A 4 44.11 -19.30 39.79
C ASP A 4 42.75 -18.65 39.49
N GLY A 5 42.55 -18.37 38.20
CA GLY A 5 41.70 -17.30 37.69
C GLY A 5 40.22 -17.66 37.64
N ASN A 6 39.39 -16.75 38.14
CA ASN A 6 37.95 -16.82 37.97
C ASN A 6 37.53 -15.87 36.83
N LYS A 7 37.52 -16.37 35.59
CA LYS A 7 36.95 -15.66 34.43
C LYS A 7 35.54 -16.18 34.17
N TYR A 8 34.56 -15.56 34.82
CA TYR A 8 33.17 -15.78 34.45
C TYR A 8 32.81 -15.02 33.17
N ASN A 9 32.15 -15.80 32.32
CA ASN A 9 31.86 -15.58 30.91
C ASN A 9 30.68 -14.62 30.74
N ARG A 10 30.85 -13.63 29.86
CA ARG A 10 29.84 -12.99 29.00
C ARG A 10 28.45 -12.75 29.61
N ASP A 11 28.23 -11.49 29.97
CA ASP A 11 26.90 -10.89 30.01
C ASP A 11 26.18 -11.11 28.68
N LYS A 12 25.16 -11.96 28.73
CA LYS A 12 24.20 -12.16 27.65
C LYS A 12 23.42 -10.85 27.48
N VAL A 13 23.80 -10.06 26.48
CA VAL A 13 22.93 -9.06 25.87
C VAL A 13 21.57 -9.72 25.63
N LYS A 14 20.55 -9.30 26.39
CA LYS A 14 19.16 -9.71 26.19
C LYS A 14 18.78 -9.32 24.76
N LYS A 15 18.87 -10.28 23.83
CA LYS A 15 18.23 -10.16 22.51
C LYS A 15 16.74 -10.04 22.76
N HIS A 16 16.22 -8.82 22.66
CA HIS A 16 14.79 -8.59 22.53
C HIS A 16 14.27 -9.52 21.43
N ASN A 17 13.32 -10.39 21.78
CA ASN A 17 12.78 -11.39 20.88
C ASN A 17 12.04 -10.68 19.73
N LYS A 18 12.75 -10.43 18.61
CA LYS A 18 12.26 -9.77 17.40
C LYS A 18 11.00 -10.40 16.79
N LYS A 19 10.67 -11.63 17.21
CA LYS A 19 9.50 -12.40 16.76
C LYS A 19 8.18 -11.80 17.25
N GLY A 20 8.15 -11.18 18.44
CA GLY A 20 6.93 -10.58 18.99
C GLY A 20 6.48 -9.33 18.24
N ILE A 21 7.44 -8.49 17.83
CA ILE A 21 7.19 -7.26 17.07
C ILE A 21 6.64 -7.58 15.67
N ILE A 22 7.19 -8.62 15.01
CA ILE A 22 6.73 -9.05 13.68
C ILE A 22 5.25 -9.46 13.71
N LEU A 23 4.80 -10.16 14.76
CA LEU A 23 3.43 -10.66 14.85
C LEU A 23 2.44 -9.50 15.04
N THR A 24 2.77 -8.55 15.92
CA THR A 24 1.95 -7.35 16.12
C THR A 24 1.90 -6.50 14.85
N LEU A 25 3.01 -6.40 14.11
CA LEU A 25 3.07 -5.68 12.84
C LEU A 25 2.19 -6.33 11.76
N CYS A 26 2.20 -7.67 11.65
CA CYS A 26 1.33 -8.38 10.70
C CYS A 26 -0.15 -8.24 11.04
N ILE A 27 -0.52 -8.23 12.33
CA ILE A 27 -1.91 -8.01 12.75
C ILE A 27 -2.32 -6.56 12.46
N VAL A 28 -1.44 -5.60 12.71
CA VAL A 28 -1.69 -4.18 12.41
C VAL A 28 -1.85 -3.97 10.90
N ILE A 29 -0.97 -4.52 10.06
CA ILE A 29 -1.09 -4.45 8.59
C ILE A 29 -2.35 -5.18 8.09
N GLY A 30 -2.69 -6.34 8.65
CA GLY A 30 -3.92 -7.06 8.29
C GLY A 30 -5.20 -6.30 8.66
N ILE A 31 -5.21 -5.62 9.82
CA ILE A 31 -6.33 -4.76 10.22
C ILE A 31 -6.37 -3.51 9.36
N ILE A 32 -5.24 -2.90 9.01
CA ILE A 32 -5.14 -1.73 8.12
C ILE A 32 -5.68 -2.11 6.73
N GLY A 33 -5.18 -3.18 6.09
CA GLY A 33 -5.67 -3.61 4.78
C GLY A 33 -7.18 -3.89 4.73
N ALA A 34 -7.76 -4.45 5.80
CA ALA A 34 -9.20 -4.68 5.90
C ALA A 34 -10.02 -3.43 6.31
N SER A 35 -9.45 -2.54 7.13
CA SER A 35 -10.18 -1.39 7.71
C SER A 35 -10.28 -0.20 6.79
N PHE A 36 -9.48 -0.13 5.72
CA PHE A 36 -9.57 0.98 4.76
C PHE A 36 -10.79 0.87 3.82
N ILE A 37 -11.46 -0.30 3.79
CA ILE A 37 -12.76 -0.46 3.13
C ILE A 37 -13.84 0.40 3.82
N ILE A 38 -13.72 0.64 5.13
CA ILE A 38 -14.73 1.39 5.92
C ILE A 38 -14.70 2.89 5.59
N TRP A 39 -13.58 3.43 5.09
CA TRP A 39 -13.53 4.85 4.71
C TRP A 39 -14.22 5.14 3.37
N PHE A 40 -14.58 4.09 2.61
CA PHE A 40 -15.35 4.17 1.37
C PHE A 40 -16.86 4.03 1.57
N LEU A 41 -17.34 3.86 2.80
CA LEU A 41 -18.78 3.99 3.08
C LEU A 41 -19.15 5.48 2.97
N PRO A 42 -20.08 5.87 2.07
CA PRO A 42 -20.63 7.21 2.13
C PRO A 42 -21.27 7.37 3.50
N GLN A 43 -20.75 8.29 4.32
CA GLN A 43 -21.48 8.72 5.51
C GLN A 43 -22.78 9.31 5.00
N GLY A 44 -23.85 8.53 5.13
CA GLY A 44 -25.17 8.85 4.65
C GLY A 44 -25.67 10.12 5.33
N ASN A 45 -25.44 11.25 4.66
CA ASN A 45 -26.25 12.43 4.87
C ASN A 45 -27.41 12.30 3.88
N GLU A 46 -28.60 12.20 4.46
CA GLU A 46 -29.82 11.69 3.86
C GLU A 46 -30.24 12.38 2.56
N LYS A 47 -30.98 11.60 1.74
CA LYS A 47 -31.77 11.99 0.57
C LYS A 47 -30.98 12.48 -0.66
N ASN A 48 -30.79 11.59 -1.62
CA ASN A 48 -31.71 11.46 -2.77
C ASN A 48 -31.20 10.41 -3.78
N ASN A 49 -32.02 9.36 -3.96
CA ASN A 49 -32.22 8.53 -5.15
C ASN A 49 -31.07 8.26 -6.15
N THR A 50 -30.72 6.97 -6.22
CA THR A 50 -30.57 6.20 -7.46
C THR A 50 -29.39 6.56 -8.38
N THR A 51 -28.28 5.84 -8.23
CA THR A 51 -27.76 4.88 -9.24
C THR A 51 -26.58 4.10 -8.66
N ASN A 52 -26.46 2.84 -9.06
CA ASN A 52 -25.45 1.89 -8.63
C ASN A 52 -24.06 2.21 -9.21
N ASP A 53 -23.41 3.27 -8.73
CA ASP A 53 -21.98 3.49 -8.93
C ASP A 53 -21.42 4.11 -7.66
N THR A 54 -20.52 3.38 -7.00
CA THR A 54 -19.85 3.73 -5.74
C THR A 54 -18.83 4.86 -5.95
N MET A 55 -19.26 5.97 -6.56
CA MET A 55 -18.44 7.13 -6.85
C MET A 55 -18.68 8.19 -5.78
N MET A 56 -17.63 8.55 -5.02
CA MET A 56 -17.67 9.69 -4.11
C MET A 56 -17.81 10.97 -4.94
N LEU A 57 -19.04 11.48 -5.05
CA LEU A 57 -19.28 12.76 -5.70
C LEU A 57 -19.03 13.87 -4.67
N PHE A 58 -17.84 14.47 -4.73
CA PHE A 58 -17.55 15.68 -3.97
C PHE A 58 -18.15 16.90 -4.67
N SER A 59 -18.85 17.74 -3.92
CA SER A 59 -19.45 18.97 -4.45
C SER A 59 -18.41 20.06 -4.77
N ASN A 60 -17.17 19.92 -4.30
CA ASN A 60 -16.10 20.91 -4.47
C ASN A 60 -14.85 20.26 -5.08
N PRO A 61 -14.36 20.74 -6.24
CA PRO A 61 -13.16 20.21 -6.88
C PRO A 61 -11.90 20.25 -6.01
N ASN A 62 -11.76 21.22 -5.12
CA ASN A 62 -10.59 21.27 -4.23
C ASN A 62 -10.61 20.13 -3.19
N ASP A 63 -11.80 19.79 -2.69
CA ASP A 63 -11.98 18.75 -1.70
C ASP A 63 -11.81 17.36 -2.33
N THR A 64 -12.28 17.17 -3.56
CA THR A 64 -11.97 15.98 -4.37
C THR A 64 -10.47 15.79 -4.50
N LEU A 65 -9.74 16.86 -4.87
CA LEU A 65 -8.30 16.79 -5.12
C LEU A 65 -7.54 16.40 -3.85
N ALA A 66 -7.84 17.08 -2.74
CA ALA A 66 -7.23 16.80 -1.45
C ALA A 66 -7.52 15.37 -0.98
N SER A 67 -8.78 14.93 -1.12
CA SER A 67 -9.21 13.58 -0.74
C SER A 67 -8.52 12.50 -1.58
N VAL A 68 -8.54 12.63 -2.91
CA VAL A 68 -7.90 11.67 -3.81
C VAL A 68 -6.39 11.63 -3.57
N ASN A 69 -5.74 12.78 -3.36
CA ASN A 69 -4.30 12.83 -3.10
C ASN A 69 -3.92 12.14 -1.77
N ASN A 70 -4.73 12.35 -0.73
CA ASN A 70 -4.51 11.69 0.56
C ASN A 70 -4.69 10.16 0.44
N GLN A 71 -5.76 9.72 -0.20
CA GLN A 71 -6.02 8.29 -0.42
C GLN A 71 -4.97 7.65 -1.32
N TYR A 72 -4.52 8.34 -2.36
CA TYR A 72 -3.42 7.90 -3.21
C TYR A 72 -2.14 7.69 -2.40
N THR A 73 -1.80 8.63 -1.51
CA THR A 73 -0.62 8.53 -0.65
C THR A 73 -0.70 7.32 0.27
N LEU A 74 -1.85 7.13 0.92
CA LEU A 74 -2.09 5.99 1.81
C LEU A 74 -2.02 4.66 1.06
N LEU A 75 -2.64 4.58 -0.12
CA LEU A 75 -2.62 3.38 -0.95
C LEU A 75 -1.19 3.01 -1.39
N LYS A 76 -0.41 4.01 -1.80
CA LYS A 76 0.99 3.84 -2.18
C LYS A 76 1.84 3.31 -1.02
N ASP A 77 1.65 3.87 0.18
CA ASP A 77 2.37 3.45 1.38
C ASP A 77 1.96 2.03 1.80
N GLU A 78 0.68 1.68 1.70
CA GLU A 78 0.17 0.35 1.99
C GLU A 78 0.80 -0.71 1.07
N VAL A 79 0.81 -0.45 -0.25
CA VAL A 79 1.45 -1.35 -1.22
C VAL A 79 2.95 -1.51 -0.94
N GLY A 80 3.64 -0.43 -0.60
CA GLY A 80 5.04 -0.49 -0.19
C GLY A 80 5.26 -1.33 1.07
N ASN A 81 4.39 -1.19 2.08
CA ASN A 81 4.47 -1.96 3.32
C ASN A 81 4.24 -3.45 3.08
N GLN A 82 3.24 -3.79 2.27
CA GLN A 82 2.96 -5.16 1.87
C GLN A 82 4.13 -5.76 1.10
N LEU A 83 4.73 -5.00 0.19
CA LEU A 83 5.88 -5.46 -0.58
C LEU A 83 7.11 -5.74 0.30
N ASN A 84 7.38 -4.84 1.26
CA ASN A 84 8.44 -5.03 2.25
C ASN A 84 8.22 -6.27 3.11
N SER A 85 6.96 -6.64 3.38
CA SER A 85 6.65 -7.87 4.13
C SER A 85 7.04 -9.15 3.38
N VAL A 86 7.03 -9.12 2.04
CA VAL A 86 7.45 -10.22 1.15
C VAL A 86 8.94 -10.51 1.32
N SER A 87 9.75 -9.45 1.33
CA SER A 87 11.20 -9.53 1.53
C SER A 87 11.59 -10.12 2.89
N VAL A 88 10.70 -10.07 3.89
CA VAL A 88 10.94 -10.56 5.24
C VAL A 88 10.41 -11.98 5.46
N THR A 89 9.36 -12.40 4.76
CA THR A 89 8.57 -13.61 5.09
C THR A 89 8.47 -14.55 3.89
N ASN A 90 9.61 -15.19 3.59
CA ASN A 90 10.00 -15.86 2.34
C ASN A 90 9.09 -16.95 1.68
N LYS A 91 7.76 -17.06 1.92
CA LYS A 91 6.86 -17.89 1.08
C LYS A 91 5.36 -17.87 1.41
N SER A 92 4.93 -17.46 2.60
CA SER A 92 3.60 -17.88 3.09
C SER A 92 2.40 -17.11 2.52
N ASN A 93 2.59 -15.94 1.89
CA ASN A 93 1.49 -15.00 1.65
C ASN A 93 1.36 -14.50 0.20
N LEU A 94 1.94 -15.20 -0.80
CA LEU A 94 1.83 -14.79 -2.22
C LEU A 94 0.38 -14.57 -2.67
N ALA A 95 -0.53 -15.47 -2.32
CA ALA A 95 -1.95 -15.29 -2.61
C ALA A 95 -2.60 -14.10 -1.88
N GLN A 96 -2.13 -13.75 -0.67
CA GLN A 96 -2.62 -12.57 0.05
C GLN A 96 -2.11 -11.28 -0.62
N ILE A 97 -0.86 -11.28 -1.08
CA ILE A 97 -0.28 -10.15 -1.81
C ILE A 97 -0.99 -9.98 -3.14
N ASP A 98 -1.24 -11.06 -3.89
CA ASP A 98 -1.95 -11.04 -5.17
C ASP A 98 -3.36 -10.44 -5.01
N ASN A 99 -4.14 -10.94 -4.05
CA ASN A 99 -5.46 -10.39 -3.71
C ASN A 99 -5.40 -8.93 -3.27
N SER A 100 -4.36 -8.56 -2.52
CA SER A 100 -4.20 -7.19 -2.05
C SER A 100 -3.82 -6.23 -3.17
N VAL A 101 -2.96 -6.66 -4.09
CA VAL A 101 -2.62 -5.91 -5.31
C VAL A 101 -3.88 -5.72 -6.18
N ASP A 102 -4.74 -6.73 -6.30
CA ASP A 102 -6.03 -6.60 -6.98
C ASP A 102 -6.96 -5.58 -6.32
N ALA A 103 -7.01 -5.58 -4.98
CA ALA A 103 -7.73 -4.55 -4.24
C ALA A 103 -7.12 -3.15 -4.49
N SER A 104 -5.80 -3.02 -4.50
CA SER A 104 -5.11 -1.76 -4.79
C SER A 104 -5.35 -1.27 -6.23
N ILE A 105 -5.39 -2.16 -7.23
CA ILE A 105 -5.72 -1.81 -8.61
C ILE A 105 -7.14 -1.25 -8.67
N THR A 106 -8.08 -1.93 -8.02
CA THR A 106 -9.48 -1.50 -7.96
C THR A 106 -9.61 -0.13 -7.31
N GLN A 107 -8.97 0.08 -6.17
CA GLN A 107 -8.97 1.35 -5.45
C GLN A 107 -8.34 2.47 -6.28
N ASN A 108 -7.19 2.23 -6.91
CA ASN A 108 -6.54 3.21 -7.78
C ASN A 108 -7.45 3.63 -8.96
N ASN A 109 -8.15 2.67 -9.57
CA ASN A 109 -9.12 2.96 -10.63
C ASN A 109 -10.29 3.81 -10.11
N GLN A 110 -10.81 3.53 -8.92
CA GLN A 110 -11.86 4.35 -8.28
C GLN A 110 -11.39 5.77 -7.98
N LEU A 111 -10.13 5.94 -7.54
CA LEU A 111 -9.52 7.24 -7.32
C LEU A 111 -9.39 8.04 -8.62
N MET A 112 -8.94 7.40 -9.71
CA MET A 112 -8.89 8.02 -11.03
C MET A 112 -10.28 8.48 -11.48
N GLN A 113 -11.29 7.63 -11.31
CA GLN A 113 -12.66 7.93 -11.66
C GLN A 113 -13.24 9.09 -10.84
N THR A 114 -12.98 9.10 -9.53
CA THR A 114 -13.35 10.22 -8.64
C THR A 114 -12.71 11.53 -9.08
N LEU A 115 -11.45 11.49 -9.51
CA LEU A 115 -10.73 12.65 -10.00
C LEU A 115 -11.24 13.13 -11.36
N LEU A 116 -11.66 12.23 -12.26
CA LEU A 116 -12.30 12.59 -13.54
C LEU A 116 -13.63 13.33 -13.31
N ASN A 117 -14.40 12.91 -12.32
CA ASN A 117 -15.69 13.51 -11.99
C ASN A 117 -15.61 14.80 -11.17
N GLY A 118 -14.43 15.15 -10.64
CA GLY A 118 -14.25 16.35 -9.83
C GLY A 118 -14.40 17.67 -10.60
N ASN A 119 -14.49 17.63 -11.93
CA ASN A 119 -14.73 18.78 -12.83
C ASN A 119 -13.93 20.05 -12.44
N PRO A 120 -12.59 20.00 -12.45
CA PRO A 120 -11.76 21.11 -12.01
C PRO A 120 -11.87 22.32 -12.94
N THR A 121 -11.77 23.53 -12.37
CA THR A 121 -11.75 24.78 -13.12
C THR A 121 -10.50 25.60 -12.81
N GLY A 122 -9.99 26.37 -13.78
CA GLY A 122 -8.89 27.30 -13.56
C GLY A 122 -7.57 26.61 -13.20
N SER A 123 -6.88 27.12 -12.17
CA SER A 123 -5.56 26.64 -11.73
C SER A 123 -5.56 25.19 -11.23
N LEU A 124 -6.69 24.69 -10.72
CA LEU A 124 -6.84 23.33 -10.21
C LEU A 124 -6.67 22.26 -11.29
N VAL A 125 -6.95 22.58 -12.56
CA VAL A 125 -6.82 21.62 -13.68
C VAL A 125 -5.41 21.03 -13.75
N ASN A 126 -4.39 21.85 -13.52
CA ASN A 126 -3.00 21.39 -13.55
C ASN A 126 -2.70 20.39 -12.43
N GLU A 127 -3.23 20.61 -11.23
CA GLU A 127 -3.03 19.71 -10.09
C GLU A 127 -3.79 18.39 -10.27
N TYR A 128 -5.00 18.46 -10.83
CA TYR A 128 -5.75 17.27 -11.25
C TYR A 128 -4.99 16.44 -12.28
N VAL A 129 -4.43 17.07 -13.31
CA VAL A 129 -3.66 16.36 -14.34
C VAL A 129 -2.41 15.72 -13.73
N LYS A 130 -1.70 16.42 -12.84
CA LYS A 130 -0.53 15.85 -12.13
C LYS A 130 -0.91 14.63 -11.30
N LEU A 131 -1.99 14.72 -10.52
CA LEU A 131 -2.46 13.61 -9.70
C LEU A 131 -2.98 12.45 -10.57
N MET A 132 -3.70 12.73 -11.65
CA MET A 132 -4.15 11.72 -12.61
C MET A 132 -2.97 10.96 -13.22
N ASN A 133 -1.92 11.68 -13.63
CA ASN A 133 -0.70 11.06 -14.16
C ASN A 133 0.00 10.20 -13.09
N SER A 134 -0.04 10.63 -11.83
CA SER A 134 0.53 9.88 -10.71
C SER A 134 -0.24 8.58 -10.46
N LEU A 135 -1.57 8.64 -10.43
CA LEU A 135 -2.45 7.46 -10.35
C LEU A 135 -2.28 6.51 -11.54
N LYS A 136 -2.10 7.06 -12.76
CA LYS A 136 -1.84 6.26 -13.96
C LYS A 136 -0.48 5.56 -13.90
N ASN A 137 0.57 6.26 -13.48
CA ASN A 137 1.89 5.66 -13.30
C ASN A 137 1.88 4.59 -12.22
N PHE A 138 1.13 4.82 -11.15
CA PHE A 138 0.92 3.83 -10.10
C PHE A 138 0.13 2.61 -10.59
N SER A 139 -0.86 2.78 -11.48
CA SER A 139 -1.55 1.66 -12.13
C SER A 139 -0.59 0.74 -12.89
N PHE A 140 0.36 1.31 -13.64
CA PHE A 140 1.40 0.52 -14.31
C PHE A 140 2.28 -0.24 -13.31
N TYR A 141 2.68 0.42 -12.22
CA TYR A 141 3.44 -0.23 -11.17
C TYR A 141 2.67 -1.39 -10.52
N LEU A 142 1.40 -1.20 -10.16
CA LEU A 142 0.55 -2.26 -9.62
C LEU A 142 0.39 -3.43 -10.59
N SER A 143 0.26 -3.14 -11.90
CA SER A 143 0.21 -4.18 -12.92
C SER A 143 1.52 -4.96 -13.02
N ASP A 144 2.67 -4.29 -12.91
CA ASP A 144 3.99 -4.94 -12.89
C ASP A 144 4.09 -5.86 -11.65
N ILE A 145 3.68 -5.39 -10.46
CA ILE A 145 3.64 -6.22 -9.24
C ILE A 145 2.74 -7.43 -9.45
N LYS A 146 1.52 -7.24 -9.96
CA LYS A 146 0.56 -8.33 -10.20
C LYS A 146 1.16 -9.41 -11.09
N ASN A 147 1.78 -9.02 -12.20
CA ASN A 147 2.43 -9.97 -13.10
C ASN A 147 3.55 -10.77 -12.40
N ILE A 148 4.28 -10.12 -11.50
CA ILE A 148 5.35 -10.76 -10.72
C ILE A 148 4.76 -11.72 -9.66
N THR A 149 3.69 -11.34 -8.97
CA THR A 149 3.08 -12.13 -7.88
C THR A 149 2.24 -13.29 -8.38
N SER A 150 1.61 -13.15 -9.55
CA SER A 150 0.84 -14.23 -10.19
C SER A 150 1.73 -15.26 -10.92
N SER A 151 3.03 -14.98 -11.12
CA SER A 151 3.96 -15.90 -11.78
C SER A 151 4.52 -16.95 -10.81
N PRO A 152 4.67 -18.23 -11.24
CA PRO A 152 5.31 -19.26 -10.43
C PRO A 152 6.84 -19.06 -10.38
N SER A 153 7.27 -18.14 -9.53
CA SER A 153 8.67 -17.72 -9.38
C SER A 153 9.26 -18.23 -8.06
N SER A 154 10.58 -18.47 -8.00
CA SER A 154 11.25 -18.73 -6.72
C SER A 154 11.29 -17.46 -5.86
N SER A 155 11.39 -17.59 -4.54
CA SER A 155 11.39 -16.44 -3.61
C SER A 155 12.48 -15.41 -3.94
N ASP A 156 13.65 -15.89 -4.32
CA ASP A 156 14.81 -15.02 -4.63
C ASP A 156 14.60 -14.25 -5.95
N THR A 157 13.97 -14.87 -6.94
CA THR A 157 13.56 -14.18 -8.18
C THR A 157 12.44 -13.19 -7.94
N LEU A 158 11.47 -13.54 -7.10
CA LEU A 158 10.37 -12.66 -6.71
C LEU A 158 10.86 -11.36 -6.06
N ILE A 159 11.70 -11.45 -5.03
CA ILE A 159 12.22 -10.27 -4.33
C ILE A 159 13.01 -9.38 -5.29
N LYS A 160 13.84 -9.98 -6.16
CA LYS A 160 14.61 -9.25 -7.15
C LYS A 160 13.71 -8.51 -8.14
N ASP A 161 12.70 -9.18 -8.69
CA ASP A 161 11.81 -8.62 -9.70
C ASP A 161 10.92 -7.52 -9.10
N LEU A 162 10.43 -7.71 -7.88
CA LEU A 162 9.67 -6.71 -7.13
C LEU A 162 10.53 -5.46 -6.84
N THR A 163 11.78 -5.65 -6.41
CA THR A 163 12.73 -4.55 -6.19
C THR A 163 13.03 -3.80 -7.49
N ALA A 164 13.14 -4.53 -8.62
CA ALA A 164 13.35 -3.92 -9.93
C ALA A 164 12.14 -3.08 -10.37
N ALA A 165 10.91 -3.58 -10.14
CA ALA A 165 9.68 -2.85 -10.41
C ALA A 165 9.58 -1.57 -9.56
N GLU A 166 9.92 -1.63 -8.28
CA GLU A 166 9.93 -0.46 -7.38
C GLU A 166 10.94 0.60 -7.83
N ASN A 167 12.18 0.21 -8.15
CA ASN A 167 13.20 1.14 -8.65
C ASN A 167 12.77 1.81 -9.97
N LYS A 168 12.20 1.03 -10.89
CA LYS A 168 11.65 1.56 -12.16
C LYS A 168 10.56 2.60 -11.91
N TRP A 169 9.66 2.35 -10.96
CA TRP A 169 8.59 3.29 -10.61
C TRP A 169 9.13 4.56 -9.93
N LEU A 170 10.14 4.42 -9.05
CA LEU A 170 10.83 5.55 -8.40
C LEU A 170 11.75 6.34 -9.35
N GLY A 171 12.02 5.84 -10.56
CA GLY A 171 12.95 6.45 -11.50
C GLY A 171 14.42 6.34 -11.07
N ARG A 172 14.79 5.24 -10.39
CA ARG A 172 16.13 4.95 -9.87
C ARG A 172 16.89 3.93 -10.70
#